data_AF-A0A2B7ZX25-F1
#
_entry.id   AF-A0A2B7ZX25-F1
#
_cell.length_a   1.000
_cell.length_b   1.000
_cell.length_c   1.000
_cell.angle_alpha   90.00
_cell.angle_beta   90.00
_cell.angle_gamma   90.00
#
_symmetry.space_group_name_H-M   'P 1'
#
loop_
_entity.id
_entity.type
_entity.pdbx_description
1 polymer ?
#
loop_
_entity_poly.entity_id
_entity_poly.type
_entity_poly.pdbx_seq_one_letter_code
_entity_poly.pdbx_strand_id
1 'polypeptide(L)'
;MNVVVIGSGPGGYVAAIRCAQLGMKTTLVEKYNTLGGTCLNVGCIPSKALLDSSEHYYNATHTFSEHGIEAKELKPNIGQMIRRKEGVIKSNADGINYLMKKNKI
;
A
#
# COMPACT_ATOMS: atom_id res chain seq x y z
N MET A 1 -3.98 -0.96 31.66
CA MET A 1 -4.71 0.09 30.92
C MET A 1 -5.21 -0.49 29.60
N ASN A 2 -6.44 -0.15 29.19
CA ASN A 2 -7.03 -0.61 27.93
C ASN A 2 -7.12 0.56 26.94
N VAL A 3 -6.84 0.31 25.67
CA VAL A 3 -6.95 1.32 24.61
C VAL A 3 -7.77 0.74 23.46
N VAL A 4 -8.74 1.53 22.98
CA VAL A 4 -9.50 1.21 21.77
C VAL A 4 -9.19 2.27 20.72
N VAL A 5 -8.80 1.82 19.53
CA VAL A 5 -8.51 2.67 18.38
C VAL A 5 -9.59 2.43 17.33
N ILE A 6 -10.26 3.49 16.88
CA ILE A 6 -11.29 3.41 15.84
C ILE A 6 -10.71 3.97 14.53
N GLY A 7 -10.60 3.11 13.53
CA GLY A 7 -10.00 3.38 12.22
C GLY A 7 -8.59 2.79 12.12
N SER A 8 -8.31 2.07 11.04
CA SER A 8 -7.03 1.40 10.76
C SER A 8 -6.17 2.12 9.72
N GLY A 9 -6.37 3.43 9.53
CA GLY A 9 -5.44 4.22 8.73
C GLY A 9 -4.03 4.27 9.33
N PRO A 10 -3.05 4.92 8.66
CA PRO A 10 -1.69 5.07 9.17
C PRO A 10 -1.61 5.56 10.62
N GLY A 11 -2.44 6.54 11.00
CA GLY A 11 -2.49 6.99 12.39
C GLY A 11 -3.01 5.91 13.35
N GLY A 12 -4.01 5.14 12.94
CA GLY A 12 -4.69 4.17 13.79
C GLY A 12 -3.88 2.91 14.05
N TYR A 13 -3.44 2.19 13.01
CA TYR A 13 -2.70 0.94 13.22
C TYR A 13 -1.33 1.18 13.87
N VAL A 14 -0.67 2.32 13.60
CA VAL A 14 0.59 2.69 14.26
C VAL A 14 0.36 3.01 15.73
N ALA A 15 -0.67 3.78 16.06
CA ALA A 15 -1.03 4.05 17.46
C ALA A 15 -1.37 2.75 18.20
N ALA A 16 -2.14 1.85 17.58
CA ALA A 16 -2.50 0.58 18.19
C ALA A 16 -1.25 -0.28 18.48
N ILE A 17 -0.33 -0.41 17.50
CA ILE A 17 0.96 -1.09 17.69
C ILE A 17 1.74 -0.47 18.85
N ARG A 18 1.81 0.85 18.90
CA ARG A 18 2.60 1.53 19.95
C ARG A 18 1.99 1.30 21.33
N CYS A 19 0.67 1.38 21.47
CA CYS A 19 -0.03 1.07 22.72
C CYS A 19 0.24 -0.37 23.19
N ALA A 20 0.19 -1.34 22.28
CA ALA A 20 0.50 -2.74 22.59
C ALA A 20 1.96 -2.92 23.05
N GLN A 21 2.92 -2.27 22.40
CA GLN A 21 4.33 -2.29 22.80
C GLN A 21 4.58 -1.66 24.17
N LEU A 22 3.76 -0.69 24.57
CA LEU A 22 3.79 -0.07 25.89
C LEU A 22 3.07 -0.89 26.98
N GLY A 23 2.67 -2.13 26.67
CA GLY A 23 2.03 -3.04 27.62
C GLY A 23 0.53 -2.81 27.82
N MET A 24 -0.11 -2.00 26.97
CA MET A 24 -1.55 -1.76 27.05
C MET A 24 -2.32 -2.83 26.26
N LYS A 25 -3.43 -3.31 26.83
CA LYS A 25 -4.36 -4.17 26.08
C LYS A 25 -5.08 -3.32 25.06
N THR A 26 -4.85 -3.59 23.79
CA THR A 26 -5.26 -2.71 22.69
C THR A 26 -6.22 -3.42 21.76
N THR A 27 -7.27 -2.73 21.32
CA THR A 27 -8.22 -3.22 20.32
C THR A 27 -8.31 -2.21 19.18
N LEU A 28 -8.16 -2.67 17.95
CA LEU A 28 -8.33 -1.85 16.74
C LEU A 28 -9.65 -2.21 16.06
N VAL A 29 -10.48 -1.21 15.77
CA VAL A 29 -11.76 -1.37 15.09
C VAL A 29 -11.70 -0.73 13.71
N GLU A 30 -12.07 -1.47 12.68
CA GLU A 30 -12.13 -0.99 11.30
C GLU A 30 -13.45 -1.42 10.67
N LYS A 31 -14.06 -0.54 9.87
CA LYS A 31 -15.30 -0.80 9.14
C LYS A 31 -15.06 -1.47 7.78
N TYR A 32 -13.87 -1.25 7.19
CA TYR A 32 -13.47 -1.89 5.94
C TYR A 32 -13.06 -3.35 6.14
N ASN A 33 -13.18 -4.15 5.09
CA ASN A 33 -12.78 -5.57 5.09
C ASN A 33 -11.25 -5.77 5.18
N THR A 34 -10.47 -4.70 4.97
CA THR A 34 -9.01 -4.70 5.02
C THR A 34 -8.50 -3.57 5.89
N LEU A 35 -7.37 -3.78 6.55
CA LEU A 35 -6.69 -2.75 7.33
C LEU A 35 -5.88 -1.81 6.43
N GLY A 36 -5.40 -0.69 7.00
CA GLY A 36 -4.52 0.29 6.34
C GLY A 36 -5.20 1.58 5.87
N GLY A 37 -6.54 1.63 5.97
CA GLY A 37 -7.36 2.81 5.70
C GLY A 37 -7.17 3.41 4.30
N THR A 38 -7.46 4.71 4.16
CA THR A 38 -7.44 5.42 2.88
C THR A 38 -6.09 5.35 2.18
N CYS A 39 -5.02 5.62 2.92
CA CYS A 39 -3.66 5.69 2.37
C CYS A 39 -3.26 4.40 1.62
N LEU A 40 -3.53 3.24 2.23
CA LEU A 40 -3.21 1.95 1.64
C LEU A 40 -4.21 1.54 0.56
N ASN A 41 -5.52 1.62 0.84
CA ASN A 41 -6.50 0.94 0.01
C ASN A 41 -6.90 1.75 -1.24
N VAL A 42 -6.98 3.08 -1.13
CA VAL A 42 -7.56 3.95 -2.18
C VAL A 42 -6.83 5.28 -2.35
N GLY A 43 -5.66 5.46 -1.75
CA GLY A 43 -4.93 6.72 -1.72
C GLY A 43 -3.49 6.58 -2.16
N CYS A 44 -2.56 6.86 -1.26
CA CYS A 44 -1.14 6.96 -1.56
C CYS A 44 -0.59 5.73 -2.28
N ILE A 45 -0.82 4.52 -1.75
CA ILE A 45 -0.22 3.30 -2.30
C ILE A 45 -0.71 3.02 -3.74
N PRO A 46 -2.02 2.98 -4.04
CA PRO A 46 -2.46 2.77 -5.42
C PRO A 46 -2.01 3.88 -6.37
N SER A 47 -2.04 5.15 -5.94
CA SER A 47 -1.59 6.25 -6.79
C SER A 47 -0.11 6.13 -7.13
N LYS A 48 0.74 5.82 -6.15
CA LYS A 48 2.19 5.71 -6.37
C LYS A 48 2.55 4.49 -7.23
N ALA A 49 1.85 3.37 -7.08
CA ALA A 49 2.06 2.20 -7.94
C ALA A 49 1.74 2.48 -9.42
N LEU A 50 0.71 3.30 -9.68
CA LEU A 50 0.35 3.71 -11.03
C LEU A 50 1.29 4.79 -11.59
N LEU A 51 1.69 5.76 -10.77
CA LEU A 51 2.66 6.79 -11.15
C LEU A 51 3.97 6.16 -11.61
N ASP A 52 4.54 5.26 -10.81
CA ASP A 52 5.74 4.48 -11.13
C ASP A 52 5.62 3.74 -12.47
N SER A 53 4.50 3.03 -12.67
CA SER A 53 4.26 2.29 -13.90
C SER A 53 4.11 3.21 -15.12
N SER A 54 3.48 4.38 -14.96
CA SER A 54 3.30 5.36 -16.04
C SER A 54 4.58 6.09 -16.38
N GLU A 55 5.43 6.39 -15.39
CA GLU A 55 6.73 7.03 -15.58
C GLU A 55 7.68 6.11 -16.34
N HIS A 56 7.69 4.80 -16.03
CA HIS A 56 8.43 3.82 -16.81
C HIS A 56 7.98 3.77 -18.27
N TYR A 57 6.67 3.79 -18.53
CA TYR A 57 6.16 3.83 -19.90
C TYR A 57 6.57 5.13 -20.61
N TYR A 58 6.49 6.27 -19.93
CA TYR A 58 6.91 7.56 -20.47
C TYR A 58 8.40 7.57 -20.84
N ASN A 59 9.27 7.13 -19.93
CA ASN A 59 10.71 7.05 -20.20
C ASN A 59 11.03 6.08 -21.34
N ALA A 60 10.38 4.92 -21.36
CA ALA A 60 10.57 3.93 -22.42
C ALA A 60 10.16 4.46 -23.81
N THR A 61 9.22 5.41 -23.86
CA THR A 61 8.73 6.01 -25.12
C THR A 61 9.49 7.27 -25.54
N HIS A 62 10.15 7.99 -24.62
CA HIS A 62 10.73 9.31 -24.91
C HIS A 62 12.24 9.41 -24.67
N THR A 63 12.79 8.70 -23.70
CA THR A 63 14.18 8.95 -23.23
C THR A 63 15.12 7.77 -23.43
N PHE A 64 14.60 6.57 -23.71
CA PHE A 64 15.41 5.35 -23.81
C PHE A 64 16.43 5.37 -24.96
N SER A 65 16.17 6.09 -26.05
CA SER A 65 17.13 6.26 -27.15
C SER A 65 18.41 6.95 -26.70
N GLU A 66 18.35 7.91 -25.77
CA GLU A 66 19.52 8.59 -25.20
C GLU A 66 20.38 7.63 -24.36
N HIS A 67 19.76 6.58 -23.82
CA HIS A 67 20.43 5.50 -23.10
C HIS A 67 20.92 4.38 -24.02
N GLY A 68 20.79 4.52 -25.35
CA GLY A 68 21.16 3.47 -26.32
C GLY A 68 20.20 2.28 -26.32
N ILE A 69 18.95 2.46 -25.85
CA ILE A 69 17.92 1.43 -25.81
C ILE A 69 16.88 1.69 -26.90
N GLU A 70 16.78 0.77 -27.87
CA GLU A 70 15.71 0.81 -28.87
C GLU A 70 14.46 0.10 -28.35
N ALA A 71 13.38 0.84 -28.14
CA ALA A 71 12.06 0.30 -27.82
C ALA A 71 11.06 0.71 -28.91
N LYS A 72 10.60 -0.25 -29.71
CA LYS A 72 9.62 -0.03 -30.79
C LYS A 72 8.27 -0.61 -30.38
N GLU A 73 7.19 0.04 -30.82
CA GLU A 73 5.80 -0.44 -30.67
C GLU A 73 5.32 -0.68 -29.22
N LEU A 74 5.80 0.11 -28.26
CA LEU A 74 5.32 0.02 -26.88
C LEU A 74 3.82 0.32 -26.79
N LYS A 75 3.08 -0.54 -26.12
CA LYS A 75 1.65 -0.36 -25.82
C LYS A 75 1.38 -0.60 -24.34
N PRO A 76 0.65 0.30 -23.65
CA PRO A 76 0.35 0.12 -22.24
C PRO A 76 -0.70 -0.98 -22.07
N ASN A 77 -0.38 -1.99 -21.26
CA ASN A 77 -1.36 -2.98 -20.80
C ASN A 77 -1.99 -2.50 -19.49
N ILE A 78 -3.04 -1.67 -19.61
CA ILE A 78 -3.71 -1.07 -18.45
C ILE A 78 -4.27 -2.13 -17.50
N GLY A 79 -4.84 -3.22 -18.03
CA GLY A 79 -5.32 -4.34 -17.20
C GLY A 79 -4.23 -4.94 -16.32
N GLN A 80 -3.01 -5.07 -16.86
CA GLN A 80 -1.86 -5.54 -16.08
C GLN A 80 -1.37 -4.51 -15.06
N MET A 81 -1.38 -3.21 -15.38
CA MET A 81 -1.02 -2.14 -14.43
C MET A 81 -1.96 -2.12 -13.23
N ILE A 82 -3.28 -2.27 -13.46
CA ILE A 82 -4.28 -2.36 -12.39
C ILE A 82 -4.04 -3.61 -11.53
N ARG A 83 -3.78 -4.77 -12.13
CA ARG A 83 -3.45 -6.00 -11.40
C ARG A 83 -2.17 -5.87 -10.55
N ARG A 84 -1.11 -5.23 -11.08
CA ARG A 84 0.11 -4.92 -10.30
C ARG A 84 -0.22 -4.04 -9.10
N LYS A 85 -0.96 -2.95 -9.30
CA LYS A 85 -1.41 -2.04 -8.23
C LYS A 85 -2.20 -2.80 -7.16
N GLU A 86 -3.12 -3.67 -7.55
CA GLU A 86 -3.90 -4.51 -6.60
C GLU A 86 -3.01 -5.48 -5.82
N GLY A 87 -2.02 -6.10 -6.47
CA GLY A 87 -1.02 -6.94 -5.81
C GLY A 87 -0.21 -6.17 -4.76
N VAL A 88 0.18 -4.92 -5.05
CA VAL A 88 0.88 -4.04 -4.10
C VAL A 88 0.00 -3.68 -2.91
N ILE A 89 -1.28 -3.36 -3.13
CA ILE A 89 -2.23 -3.10 -2.03
C ILE A 89 -2.35 -4.34 -1.14
N LYS A 90 -2.56 -5.51 -1.75
CA LYS A 90 -2.73 -6.78 -1.03
C LYS A 90 -1.51 -7.11 -0.17
N SER A 91 -0.31 -7.05 -0.74
CA SER A 91 0.93 -7.36 -0.03
C SER A 91 1.12 -6.48 1.21
N ASN A 92 0.83 -5.19 1.09
CA ASN A 92 0.92 -4.26 2.22
C ASN A 92 -0.18 -4.52 3.28
N ALA A 93 -1.41 -4.84 2.85
CA ALA A 93 -2.50 -5.17 3.77
C ALA A 93 -2.19 -6.45 4.57
N ASP A 94 -1.63 -7.46 3.91
CA ASP A 94 -1.15 -8.69 4.55
C ASP A 94 -0.02 -8.40 5.55
N GLY A 95 0.89 -7.47 5.22
CA GLY A 95 1.91 -6.97 6.15
C GLY A 95 1.32 -6.34 7.40
N ILE A 96 0.29 -5.49 7.28
CA ILE A 96 -0.40 -4.90 8.43
C ILE A 96 -1.10 -5.98 9.26
N ASN A 97 -1.77 -6.94 8.63
CA ASN A 97 -2.41 -8.07 9.31
C ASN A 97 -1.40 -8.89 10.13
N TYR A 98 -0.21 -9.13 9.56
CA TYR A 98 0.89 -9.78 10.27
C TYR A 98 1.32 -8.95 11.49
N LEU A 99 1.48 -7.63 11.34
CA LEU A 99 1.86 -6.76 12.45
C LEU A 99 0.81 -6.73 13.58
N MET A 100 -0.48 -6.73 13.28
CA MET A 100 -1.53 -6.81 14.30
C MET A 100 -1.41 -8.11 15.11
N LYS A 101 -1.30 -9.25 14.43
CA LYS A 101 -1.11 -10.56 15.06
C LYS A 101 0.14 -10.61 15.93
N LYS A 102 1.27 -10.09 15.42
CA LYS A 102 2.55 -10.06 16.15
C LYS A 102 2.44 -9.25 17.45
N ASN A 103 1.67 -8.16 17.45
CA ASN A 103 1.49 -7.30 18.62
C ASN A 103 0.27 -7.68 19.48
N LYS A 104 -0.43 -8.78 19.16
CA LYS A 104 -1.60 -9.28 19.90
C LYS A 104 -2.74 -8.23 20.02
N ILE A 105 -3.00 -7.51 18.93
CA ILE A 105 -4.06 -6.50 18.78
C ILE A 105 -5.26 -7.12 18.08
#